data_AF-A0A8S8ZH56-F1
#
_entry.id   AF-A0A8S8ZH56-F1
#
_cell.length_a   1.000
_cell.length_b   1.000
_cell.length_c   1.000
_cell.angle_alpha   90.00
_cell.angle_beta   90.00
_cell.angle_gamma   90.00
#
_symmetry.space_group_name_H-M   'P 1'
#
loop_
_entity.id
_entity.type
_entity.pdbx_description
1 polymer ?
#
loop_
_entity_poly.entity_id
_entity_poly.type
_entity_poly.pdbx_seq_one_letter_code
_entity_poly.pdbx_strand_id
1 'polypeptide(L)'
;MPTSISREGLTIDDVGRLIRRTVLNPYLTLPLAAAIVYFEKHPDHYRDFHLQELHELLGIDLSLLSRIGTYLTGFGIAGATLAANDQLTHLFANNFTSPAHGEWTDWSKEIVLVTGGSSGIGQNVIQGLLERNPRTTVVIVDYAPLSWTVPENAQKSIHYYQADLTKSDVIRSVAARVKKEVGHPTVLINNAGIARGFTIMEGSYGDVESTLRTNLTAPFLLTKEFLPEMVRRNHGHIVNICSMSAFLPPPYIGDYAASKAGVQMLHESLQLELKHAHKAKRVRLTLAIPSFIQTPLIGASHPRQNNFIFPLLHVRTVSEEIVDSLYSGYGRTIYLPGIMRYLTSLRGAPEWVLRMARESTVKIPVDFKGRQVVDVETGGIKLEDHEA
;
A
#
# COMPACT_ATOMS: atom_id res chain seq x y z
N MET A 1 1.36 4.77 19.05
CA MET A 1 1.22 3.66 18.08
C MET A 1 2.14 2.53 18.48
N PRO A 2 1.68 1.27 18.45
CA PRO A 2 2.26 0.19 19.25
C PRO A 2 3.72 -0.07 18.88
N THR A 3 4.52 -0.22 19.92
CA THR A 3 5.91 -0.68 19.96
C THR A 3 6.01 -2.19 19.70
N SER A 4 5.02 -2.79 19.03
CA SER A 4 5.03 -4.21 18.74
C SER A 4 5.93 -4.48 17.54
N ILE A 5 6.81 -5.46 17.69
CA ILE A 5 7.53 -6.12 16.60
C ILE A 5 6.52 -6.47 15.50
N SER A 6 6.91 -6.33 14.23
CA SER A 6 6.03 -6.66 13.10
C SER A 6 5.53 -8.11 13.19
N ARG A 7 4.37 -8.43 12.59
CA ARG A 7 3.84 -9.80 12.59
C ARG A 7 4.78 -10.77 11.85
N GLU A 8 5.66 -10.20 11.03
CA GLU A 8 6.68 -10.85 10.23
C GLU A 8 7.98 -11.11 11.03
N GLY A 9 8.02 -10.72 12.31
CA GLY A 9 9.20 -10.79 13.18
C GLY A 9 10.03 -9.51 13.15
N LEU A 10 11.32 -9.61 13.45
CA LEU A 10 12.24 -8.46 13.31
C LEU A 10 12.61 -8.29 11.83
N THR A 11 12.27 -7.15 11.25
CA THR A 11 12.52 -6.81 9.85
C THR A 11 13.42 -5.57 9.71
N ILE A 12 13.93 -5.33 8.51
CA ILE A 12 14.67 -4.12 8.17
C ILE A 12 13.83 -2.86 8.37
N ASP A 13 12.52 -2.94 8.23
CA ASP A 13 11.61 -1.83 8.47
C ASP A 13 11.52 -1.48 9.96
N ASP A 14 11.60 -2.46 10.86
CA ASP A 14 11.66 -2.23 12.31
C ASP A 14 12.96 -1.49 12.68
N VAL A 15 14.10 -1.95 12.14
CA VAL A 15 15.41 -1.30 12.35
C VAL A 15 15.42 0.11 11.75
N GLY A 16 14.91 0.26 10.54
CA GLY A 16 14.78 1.56 9.87
C GLY A 16 13.89 2.53 10.65
N ARG A 17 12.76 2.07 11.20
CA ARG A 17 11.89 2.86 12.09
C ARG A 17 12.61 3.28 13.37
N LEU A 18 13.39 2.38 13.98
CA LEU A 18 14.17 2.72 15.17
C LEU A 18 15.19 3.81 14.86
N ILE A 19 15.99 3.64 13.79
CA ILE A 19 16.98 4.63 13.33
C ILE A 19 16.31 5.98 13.05
N ARG A 20 15.15 5.98 12.37
CA ARG A 20 14.37 7.20 12.07
C ARG A 20 13.87 7.92 13.32
N ARG A 21 13.55 7.20 14.39
CA ARG A 21 13.05 7.77 15.66
C ARG A 21 14.16 8.25 16.59
N THR A 22 15.37 7.72 16.44
CA THR A 22 16.53 8.04 17.29
C THR A 22 17.56 8.89 16.54
N VAL A 23 18.51 8.24 15.85
CA VAL A 23 19.69 8.87 15.25
C VAL A 23 19.33 9.82 14.11
N LEU A 24 18.29 9.53 13.33
CA LEU A 24 17.84 10.40 12.24
C LEU A 24 16.62 11.27 12.64
N ASN A 25 16.35 11.44 13.93
CA ASN A 25 15.29 12.33 14.38
C ASN A 25 15.84 13.75 14.55
N PRO A 26 15.46 14.72 13.68
CA PRO A 26 16.00 16.08 13.75
C PRO A 26 15.61 16.80 15.05
N TYR A 27 14.46 16.46 15.65
CA TYR A 27 14.01 17.06 16.92
C TYR A 27 14.81 16.58 18.13
N LEU A 28 15.54 15.46 18.01
CA LEU A 28 16.46 15.00 19.04
C LEU A 28 17.89 15.43 18.71
N THR A 29 18.37 15.10 17.52
CA THR A 29 19.78 15.25 17.15
C THR A 29 20.24 16.70 16.97
N LEU A 30 19.42 17.58 16.38
CA LEU A 30 19.82 18.98 16.17
C LEU A 30 19.92 19.77 17.50
N PRO A 31 18.97 19.66 18.45
CA PRO A 31 19.14 20.29 19.76
C PRO A 31 20.35 19.75 20.53
N LEU A 32 20.61 18.43 20.50
CA LEU A 32 21.80 17.86 21.14
C LEU A 32 23.10 18.37 20.49
N ALA A 33 23.16 18.43 19.16
CA ALA A 33 24.31 18.98 18.45
C ALA A 33 24.54 20.46 18.79
N ALA A 34 23.47 21.26 18.81
CA ALA A 34 23.54 22.67 19.16
C ALA A 34 24.03 22.88 20.60
N ALA A 35 23.58 22.03 21.55
CA ALA A 35 24.06 22.06 22.93
C ALA A 35 25.57 21.78 23.01
N ILE A 36 26.06 20.75 22.32
CA ILE A 36 27.51 20.43 22.28
C ILE A 36 28.31 21.62 21.72
N VAL A 37 27.90 22.17 20.59
CA VAL A 37 28.58 23.34 19.97
C VAL A 37 28.52 24.57 20.87
N TYR A 38 27.42 24.77 21.61
CA TYR A 38 27.29 25.87 22.56
C TYR A 38 28.30 25.75 23.70
N PHE A 39 28.38 24.57 24.32
CA PHE A 39 29.29 24.30 25.42
C PHE A 39 30.78 24.32 24.99
N GLU A 40 31.09 23.91 23.76
CA GLU A 40 32.44 24.08 23.19
C GLU A 40 32.85 25.55 23.04
N LYS A 41 31.90 26.41 22.66
CA LYS A 41 32.15 27.85 22.51
C LYS A 41 32.18 28.61 23.83
N HIS A 42 31.57 28.05 24.88
CA HIS A 42 31.48 28.66 26.21
C HIS A 42 32.02 27.71 27.28
N PRO A 43 33.34 27.42 27.28
CA PRO A 43 33.95 26.48 28.21
C PRO A 43 33.84 26.90 29.68
N ASP A 44 33.61 28.18 29.98
CA ASP A 44 33.38 28.63 31.36
C ASP A 44 32.07 28.08 31.95
N HIS A 45 31.05 27.86 31.10
CA HIS A 45 29.77 27.28 31.51
C HIS A 45 29.86 25.76 31.78
N TYR A 46 30.95 25.09 31.38
CA TYR A 46 31.21 23.69 31.76
C TYR A 46 31.45 23.55 33.26
N ARG A 47 32.05 24.57 33.89
CA ARG A 47 32.40 24.56 35.32
C ARG A 47 31.16 24.66 36.22
N ASP A 48 30.18 25.46 35.81
CA ASP A 48 28.95 25.69 36.58
C ASP A 48 28.01 24.47 36.63
N PHE A 49 28.17 23.52 35.70
CA PHE A 49 27.33 22.31 35.62
C PHE A 49 27.99 21.05 36.21
N HIS A 50 29.12 21.16 36.94
CA HIS A 50 29.91 20.01 37.44
C HIS A 50 30.33 19.01 36.35
N LEU A 51 30.35 19.41 35.08
CA LEU A 51 30.70 18.52 33.97
C LEU A 51 32.21 18.18 33.93
N GLN A 52 33.04 18.92 34.67
CA GLN A 52 34.45 18.56 34.91
C GLN A 52 34.58 17.24 35.68
N GLU A 53 33.71 16.97 36.66
CA GLU A 53 33.69 15.69 37.37
C GLU A 53 33.27 14.56 36.43
N LEU A 54 32.32 14.81 35.51
CA LEU A 54 31.91 13.86 34.48
C LEU A 54 33.02 13.55 33.45
N HIS A 55 33.85 14.55 33.11
CA HIS A 55 35.03 14.39 32.26
C HIS A 55 36.10 13.50 32.93
N GLU A 56 36.35 13.71 34.22
CA GLU A 56 37.25 12.86 35.03
C GLU A 56 36.67 11.46 35.28
N LEU A 57 35.35 11.33 35.47
CA LEU A 57 34.66 10.06 35.77
C LEU A 57 34.46 9.17 34.53
N LEU A 58 34.19 9.76 33.35
CA LEU A 58 33.93 9.02 32.11
C LEU A 58 35.10 9.02 31.11
N GLY A 59 36.14 9.82 31.33
CA GLY A 59 37.32 9.90 30.45
C GLY A 59 37.02 10.42 29.03
N ILE A 60 35.97 11.22 28.86
CA ILE A 60 35.50 11.68 27.54
C ILE A 60 36.24 12.95 27.13
N ASP A 61 37.22 12.81 26.24
CA ASP A 61 37.99 13.92 25.64
C ASP A 61 37.09 14.97 24.95
N LEU A 62 37.43 16.26 25.10
CA LEU A 62 36.81 17.39 24.37
C LEU A 62 36.87 17.18 22.84
N SER A 63 37.93 16.56 22.33
CA SER A 63 38.05 16.23 20.90
C SER A 63 37.00 15.20 20.45
N LEU A 64 36.60 14.29 21.34
CA LEU A 64 35.56 13.29 21.09
C LEU A 64 34.17 13.94 21.10
N LEU A 65 33.91 14.89 22.00
CA LEU A 65 32.67 15.66 22.03
C LEU A 65 32.44 16.44 20.73
N SER A 66 33.49 17.06 20.18
CA SER A 66 33.40 17.79 18.90
C SER A 66 33.09 16.90 17.71
N ARG A 67 33.69 15.70 17.68
CA ARG A 67 33.36 14.68 16.68
C ARG A 67 31.91 14.23 16.82
N ILE A 68 31.44 13.98 18.05
CA ILE A 68 30.04 13.61 18.32
C ILE A 68 29.10 14.73 17.86
N GLY A 69 29.39 15.99 18.18
CA GLY A 69 28.59 17.15 17.72
C GLY A 69 28.53 17.25 16.20
N THR A 70 29.64 17.01 15.51
CA THR A 70 29.70 16.99 14.04
C THR A 70 28.84 15.86 13.46
N TYR A 71 28.94 14.64 13.98
CA TYR A 71 28.10 13.52 13.53
C TYR A 71 26.62 13.75 13.81
N LEU A 72 26.26 14.24 15.00
CA LEU A 72 24.87 14.57 15.35
C LEU A 72 24.31 15.66 14.45
N THR A 73 25.11 16.66 14.09
CA THR A 73 24.71 17.68 13.10
C THR A 73 24.44 17.04 11.74
N GLY A 74 25.36 16.19 11.25
CA GLY A 74 25.19 15.48 9.98
C GLY A 74 23.93 14.59 9.96
N PHE A 75 23.71 13.80 11.00
CA PHE A 75 22.52 12.96 11.13
C PHE A 75 21.24 13.78 11.29
N GLY A 76 21.29 14.90 12.01
CA GLY A 76 20.16 15.81 12.16
C GLY A 76 19.76 16.48 10.85
N ILE A 77 20.73 16.92 10.04
CA ILE A 77 20.50 17.46 8.69
C ILE A 77 19.90 16.38 7.78
N ALA A 78 20.47 15.16 7.80
CA ALA A 78 19.92 14.04 7.04
C ALA A 78 18.48 13.71 7.45
N GLY A 79 18.23 13.66 8.77
CA GLY A 79 16.90 13.46 9.35
C GLY A 79 15.89 14.53 8.94
N ALA A 80 16.29 15.81 9.00
CA ALA A 80 15.48 16.95 8.57
C ALA A 80 15.17 16.88 7.08
N THR A 81 16.16 16.54 6.24
CA THR A 81 15.98 16.36 4.79
C THR A 81 14.97 15.27 4.48
N LEU A 82 15.07 14.13 5.17
CA LEU A 82 14.14 13.02 4.98
C LEU A 82 12.73 13.36 5.49
N ALA A 83 12.61 14.06 6.62
CA ALA A 83 11.32 14.53 7.14
C ALA A 83 10.67 15.54 6.18
N ALA A 84 11.45 16.48 5.62
CA ALA A 84 10.98 17.42 4.61
C ALA A 84 10.48 16.69 3.35
N ASN A 85 11.22 15.69 2.87
CA ASN A 85 10.79 14.85 1.75
C ASN A 85 9.47 14.10 2.05
N ASP A 86 9.34 13.53 3.25
CA ASP A 86 8.12 12.81 3.65
C ASP A 86 6.92 13.78 3.72
N GLN A 87 7.12 15.02 4.21
CA GLN A 87 6.09 16.07 4.22
C GLN A 87 5.71 16.52 2.81
N LEU A 88 6.68 16.76 1.93
CA LEU A 88 6.41 17.10 0.52
C LEU A 88 5.64 15.99 -0.17
N THR A 89 6.06 14.73 0.01
CA THR A 89 5.35 13.56 -0.52
C THR A 89 3.89 13.55 -0.08
N HIS A 90 3.63 13.79 1.21
CA HIS A 90 2.27 13.88 1.76
C HIS A 90 1.47 15.03 1.13
N LEU A 91 2.06 16.22 1.00
CA LEU A 91 1.39 17.39 0.41
C LEU A 91 1.05 17.18 -1.06
N PHE A 92 1.98 16.61 -1.85
CA PHE A 92 1.76 16.33 -3.27
C PHE A 92 0.72 15.25 -3.49
N ALA A 93 0.75 14.15 -2.71
CA ALA A 93 -0.26 13.09 -2.77
C ALA A 93 -1.68 13.61 -2.45
N ASN A 94 -1.79 14.72 -1.72
CA ASN A 94 -3.05 15.27 -1.24
C ASN A 94 -3.38 16.64 -1.83
N ASN A 95 -2.78 17.01 -2.95
CA ASN A 95 -3.07 18.25 -3.68
C ASN A 95 -2.94 19.52 -2.82
N PHE A 96 -2.11 19.51 -1.78
CA PHE A 96 -2.00 20.58 -0.77
C PHE A 96 -3.34 20.91 -0.10
N THR A 97 -4.18 19.90 0.08
CA THR A 97 -5.49 20.03 0.74
C THR A 97 -5.59 19.07 1.90
N SER A 98 -6.11 19.55 3.03
CA SER A 98 -6.48 18.71 4.17
C SER A 98 -7.96 18.30 4.09
N PRO A 99 -8.34 17.19 4.75
CA PRO A 99 -9.73 16.90 4.99
C PRO A 99 -10.45 18.08 5.63
N ALA A 100 -11.70 18.34 5.24
CA ALA A 100 -12.48 19.37 5.95
C ALA A 100 -12.79 18.89 7.38
N HIS A 101 -13.12 19.83 8.26
CA HIS A 101 -13.60 19.50 9.59
C HIS A 101 -14.83 18.57 9.49
N GLY A 102 -14.76 17.41 10.15
CA GLY A 102 -15.82 16.39 10.11
C GLY A 102 -15.84 15.50 8.84
N GLU A 103 -14.93 15.69 7.89
CA GLU A 103 -14.78 14.77 6.76
C GLU A 103 -14.06 13.49 7.23
N TRP A 104 -14.53 12.33 6.80
CA TRP A 104 -14.03 11.00 7.20
C TRP A 104 -14.16 10.68 8.71
N THR A 105 -14.98 11.41 9.47
CA THR A 105 -15.22 11.12 10.90
C THR A 105 -16.41 10.20 11.15
N ASP A 106 -17.45 10.28 10.30
CA ASP A 106 -18.68 9.48 10.44
C ASP A 106 -18.75 8.40 9.36
N TRP A 107 -18.06 7.29 9.63
CA TRP A 107 -18.00 6.12 8.73
C TRP A 107 -19.34 5.42 8.51
N SER A 108 -20.39 5.75 9.28
CA SER A 108 -21.74 5.20 9.04
C SER A 108 -22.42 5.78 7.80
N LYS A 109 -21.88 6.88 7.24
CA LYS A 109 -22.35 7.50 5.99
C LYS A 109 -21.55 7.06 4.77
N GLU A 110 -20.44 6.35 4.98
CA GLU A 110 -19.54 5.94 3.92
C GLU A 110 -19.99 4.62 3.31
N ILE A 111 -19.89 4.52 1.98
CA ILE A 111 -20.18 3.30 1.23
C ILE A 111 -18.86 2.84 0.60
N VAL A 112 -18.34 1.72 1.09
CA VAL A 112 -17.05 1.16 0.67
C VAL A 112 -17.27 -0.02 -0.25
N LEU A 113 -16.96 0.14 -1.54
CA LEU A 113 -16.95 -0.96 -2.48
C LEU A 113 -15.59 -1.62 -2.51
N VAL A 114 -15.54 -2.93 -2.25
CA VAL A 114 -14.33 -3.75 -2.30
C VAL A 114 -14.49 -4.85 -3.34
N THR A 115 -13.63 -4.84 -4.35
CA THR A 115 -13.56 -5.98 -5.28
C THR A 115 -12.66 -7.08 -4.73
N GLY A 116 -12.96 -8.35 -4.97
CA GLY A 116 -12.13 -9.45 -4.45
C GLY A 116 -12.23 -9.60 -2.93
N GLY A 117 -13.39 -9.28 -2.34
CA GLY A 117 -13.61 -9.25 -0.89
C GLY A 117 -13.96 -10.61 -0.27
N SER A 118 -14.10 -11.66 -1.08
CA SER A 118 -14.47 -12.99 -0.59
C SER A 118 -13.33 -13.71 0.12
N SER A 119 -12.07 -13.31 -0.08
CA SER A 119 -10.91 -13.84 0.66
C SER A 119 -9.71 -12.89 0.69
N GLY A 120 -8.61 -13.29 1.35
CA GLY A 120 -7.31 -12.61 1.25
C GLY A 120 -7.32 -11.17 1.77
N ILE A 121 -6.67 -10.26 1.04
CA ILE A 121 -6.52 -8.85 1.44
C ILE A 121 -7.90 -8.17 1.53
N GLY A 122 -8.76 -8.37 0.53
CA GLY A 122 -10.09 -7.76 0.48
C GLY A 122 -10.93 -8.11 1.71
N GLN A 123 -10.99 -9.40 2.06
CA GLN A 123 -11.64 -9.86 3.29
C GLN A 123 -11.07 -9.15 4.54
N ASN A 124 -9.75 -9.11 4.69
CA ASN A 124 -9.12 -8.53 5.88
C ASN A 124 -9.32 -7.00 5.96
N VAL A 125 -9.36 -6.31 4.82
CA VAL A 125 -9.72 -4.89 4.77
C VAL A 125 -11.16 -4.70 5.24
N ILE A 126 -12.11 -5.51 4.76
CA ILE A 126 -13.52 -5.43 5.18
C ILE A 126 -13.64 -5.70 6.69
N GLN A 127 -13.00 -6.73 7.21
CA GLN A 127 -12.98 -7.04 8.64
C GLN A 127 -12.42 -5.87 9.45
N GLY A 128 -11.29 -5.29 9.03
CA GLY A 128 -10.71 -4.11 9.69
C GLY A 128 -11.60 -2.86 9.66
N LEU A 129 -12.36 -2.65 8.58
CA LEU A 129 -13.36 -1.56 8.51
C LEU A 129 -14.50 -1.79 9.51
N LEU A 130 -15.03 -3.01 9.57
CA LEU A 130 -16.13 -3.38 10.47
C LEU A 130 -15.72 -3.43 11.94
N GLU A 131 -14.49 -3.84 12.24
CA GLU A 131 -13.89 -3.79 13.58
C GLU A 131 -13.82 -2.36 14.11
N ARG A 132 -13.52 -1.38 13.25
CA ARG A 132 -13.49 0.04 13.62
C ARG A 132 -14.87 0.68 13.68
N ASN A 133 -15.74 0.34 12.73
CA ASN A 133 -17.12 0.82 12.73
C ASN A 133 -18.06 -0.19 12.04
N PRO A 134 -18.86 -0.96 12.80
CA PRO A 134 -19.75 -1.99 12.25
C PRO A 134 -20.93 -1.42 11.43
N ARG A 135 -21.15 -0.10 11.50
CA ARG A 135 -22.18 0.59 10.71
C ARG A 135 -21.67 1.09 9.35
N THR A 136 -20.41 0.84 9.01
CA THR A 136 -19.87 1.17 7.68
C THR A 136 -20.57 0.32 6.63
N THR A 137 -21.17 0.94 5.62
CA THR A 137 -21.80 0.19 4.52
C THR A 137 -20.71 -0.34 3.60
N VAL A 138 -20.65 -1.65 3.41
CA VAL A 138 -19.63 -2.33 2.61
C VAL A 138 -20.31 -3.11 1.48
N VAL A 139 -19.86 -2.85 0.26
CA VAL A 139 -20.29 -3.53 -0.96
C VAL A 139 -19.16 -4.45 -1.41
N ILE A 140 -19.41 -5.75 -1.44
CA ILE A 140 -18.45 -6.76 -1.89
C ILE A 140 -18.81 -7.17 -3.31
N VAL A 141 -17.84 -7.04 -4.23
CA VAL A 141 -17.99 -7.54 -5.60
C VAL A 141 -16.91 -8.58 -5.85
N ASP A 142 -17.30 -9.83 -6.05
CA ASP A 142 -16.37 -10.93 -6.27
C ASP A 142 -16.99 -12.00 -7.17
N TYR A 143 -16.17 -12.81 -7.84
CA TYR A 143 -16.66 -13.95 -8.59
C TYR A 143 -16.96 -15.14 -7.66
N ALA A 144 -16.16 -15.27 -6.58
CA ALA A 144 -16.24 -16.38 -5.63
C ALA A 144 -17.20 -16.07 -4.48
N PRO A 145 -17.93 -17.08 -3.95
CA PRO A 145 -18.71 -16.91 -2.74
C PRO A 145 -17.81 -16.50 -1.56
N LEU A 146 -18.40 -15.82 -0.57
CA LEU A 146 -17.70 -15.42 0.65
C LEU A 146 -17.12 -16.65 1.36
N SER A 147 -15.81 -16.67 1.63
CA SER A 147 -15.17 -17.77 2.36
C SER A 147 -15.15 -17.53 3.88
N TRP A 148 -15.95 -16.59 4.37
CA TRP A 148 -15.92 -16.13 5.76
C TRP A 148 -17.28 -15.61 6.21
N THR A 149 -17.52 -15.65 7.52
CA THR A 149 -18.79 -15.25 8.11
C THR A 149 -18.76 -13.78 8.51
N VAL A 150 -19.78 -13.03 8.08
CA VAL A 150 -19.99 -11.64 8.48
C VAL A 150 -20.42 -11.59 9.95
N PRO A 151 -19.79 -10.75 10.80
CA PRO A 151 -20.22 -10.56 12.18
C PRO A 151 -21.69 -10.16 12.28
N GLU A 152 -22.43 -10.73 13.24
CA GLU A 152 -23.89 -10.51 13.39
C GLU A 152 -24.27 -9.03 13.47
N ASN A 153 -23.46 -8.23 14.19
CA ASN A 153 -23.67 -6.80 14.36
C ASN A 153 -23.44 -5.96 13.09
N ALA A 154 -22.85 -6.55 12.04
CA ALA A 154 -22.52 -5.90 10.77
C ALA A 154 -23.30 -6.46 9.56
N GLN A 155 -24.11 -7.50 9.74
CA GLN A 155 -24.83 -8.16 8.63
C GLN A 155 -25.69 -7.20 7.80
N LYS A 156 -26.34 -6.23 8.44
CA LYS A 156 -27.18 -5.24 7.76
C LYS A 156 -26.39 -4.23 6.91
N SER A 157 -25.08 -4.11 7.17
CA SER A 157 -24.20 -3.16 6.50
C SER A 157 -23.45 -3.78 5.31
N ILE A 158 -23.61 -5.09 5.06
CA ILE A 158 -22.89 -5.82 4.01
C ILE A 158 -23.82 -6.14 2.86
N HIS A 159 -23.40 -5.78 1.65
CA HIS A 159 -24.06 -6.13 0.39
C HIS A 159 -23.08 -6.91 -0.47
N TYR A 160 -23.47 -8.12 -0.90
CA TYR A 160 -22.63 -8.96 -1.74
C TYR A 160 -23.22 -9.10 -3.14
N TYR A 161 -22.37 -8.90 -4.15
CA TYR A 161 -22.69 -9.06 -5.56
C TYR A 161 -21.71 -10.03 -6.20
N GLN A 162 -22.21 -11.22 -6.57
CA GLN A 162 -21.41 -12.16 -7.35
C GLN A 162 -21.30 -11.65 -8.80
N ALA A 163 -20.09 -11.39 -9.27
CA ALA A 163 -19.84 -10.84 -10.60
C ALA A 163 -18.47 -11.25 -11.16
N ASP A 164 -18.47 -11.69 -12.42
CA ASP A 164 -17.25 -11.90 -13.21
C ASP A 164 -16.74 -10.56 -13.77
N LEU A 165 -15.67 -10.05 -13.17
CA LEU A 165 -15.05 -8.79 -13.56
C LEU A 165 -14.25 -8.86 -14.87
N THR A 166 -14.16 -10.02 -15.52
CA THR A 166 -13.60 -10.09 -16.89
C THR A 166 -14.56 -9.54 -17.94
N LYS A 167 -15.85 -9.38 -17.60
CA LYS A 167 -16.93 -9.02 -18.52
C LYS A 167 -17.40 -7.58 -18.29
N SER A 168 -17.25 -6.73 -19.31
CA SER A 168 -17.53 -5.28 -19.21
C SER A 168 -19.03 -4.97 -19.04
N ASP A 169 -19.90 -5.76 -19.66
CA ASP A 169 -21.35 -5.71 -19.49
C ASP A 169 -21.77 -6.09 -18.07
N VAL A 170 -21.13 -7.11 -17.48
CA VAL A 170 -21.34 -7.50 -16.08
C VAL A 170 -20.93 -6.36 -15.14
N ILE A 171 -19.76 -5.73 -15.35
CA ILE A 171 -19.32 -4.55 -14.57
C ILE A 171 -20.36 -3.43 -14.62
N ARG A 172 -20.87 -3.10 -15.81
CA ARG A 172 -21.90 -2.06 -15.97
C ARG A 172 -23.18 -2.43 -15.22
N SER A 173 -23.63 -3.69 -15.33
CA SER A 173 -24.85 -4.17 -14.68
C SER A 173 -24.74 -4.16 -13.15
N VAL A 174 -23.62 -4.62 -12.59
CA VAL A 174 -23.41 -4.63 -11.13
C VAL A 174 -23.25 -3.21 -10.60
N ALA A 175 -22.57 -2.32 -11.32
CA ALA A 175 -22.47 -0.92 -10.93
C ALA A 175 -23.84 -0.22 -10.91
N ALA A 176 -24.70 -0.48 -11.90
CA ALA A 176 -26.06 0.04 -11.93
C ALA A 176 -26.90 -0.48 -10.74
N ARG A 177 -26.79 -1.77 -10.41
CA ARG A 177 -27.46 -2.37 -9.25
C ARG A 177 -26.98 -1.77 -7.94
N VAL A 178 -25.67 -1.66 -7.71
CA VAL A 178 -25.10 -1.04 -6.51
C VAL A 178 -25.62 0.39 -6.34
N LYS A 179 -25.57 1.20 -7.41
CA LYS A 179 -26.08 2.59 -7.41
C LYS A 179 -27.56 2.67 -7.01
N LYS A 180 -28.36 1.71 -7.45
CA LYS A 180 -29.81 1.66 -7.19
C LYS A 180 -30.15 1.13 -5.79
N GLU A 181 -29.52 0.04 -5.37
CA GLU A 181 -29.88 -0.73 -4.18
C GLU A 181 -29.19 -0.22 -2.91
N VAL A 182 -27.97 0.32 -3.04
CA VAL A 182 -27.13 0.76 -1.90
C VAL A 182 -26.86 2.26 -1.97
N GLY A 183 -26.53 2.75 -3.16
CA GLY A 183 -26.17 4.15 -3.40
C GLY A 183 -24.80 4.28 -4.07
N HIS A 184 -24.23 5.48 -4.01
CA HIS A 184 -22.95 5.78 -4.65
C HIS A 184 -21.78 5.51 -3.70
N PRO A 185 -20.87 4.58 -4.01
CA PRO A 185 -19.66 4.36 -3.22
C PRO A 185 -18.85 5.64 -3.05
N THR A 186 -18.47 5.94 -1.80
CA THR A 186 -17.51 7.00 -1.46
C THR A 186 -16.09 6.46 -1.44
N VAL A 187 -15.92 5.15 -1.23
CA VAL A 187 -14.63 4.46 -1.33
C VAL A 187 -14.72 3.34 -2.35
N LEU A 188 -13.75 3.26 -3.26
CA LEU A 188 -13.57 2.15 -4.21
C LEU A 188 -12.21 1.50 -3.99
N ILE A 189 -12.21 0.22 -3.62
CA ILE A 189 -11.01 -0.59 -3.43
C ILE A 189 -10.92 -1.60 -4.57
N ASN A 190 -10.10 -1.27 -5.57
CA ASN A 190 -9.74 -2.16 -6.67
C ASN A 190 -8.71 -3.19 -6.18
N ASN A 191 -9.21 -4.26 -5.56
CA ASN A 191 -8.42 -5.32 -4.94
C ASN A 191 -8.49 -6.65 -5.71
N ALA A 192 -9.57 -6.95 -6.43
CA ALA A 192 -9.69 -8.16 -7.22
C ALA A 192 -8.47 -8.34 -8.13
N GLY A 193 -7.93 -9.56 -8.14
CA GLY A 193 -6.82 -9.90 -9.01
C GLY A 193 -6.55 -11.39 -9.08
N ILE A 194 -6.01 -11.80 -10.23
CA ILE A 194 -5.57 -13.16 -10.50
C ILE A 194 -4.12 -13.15 -10.97
N ALA A 195 -3.42 -14.25 -10.74
CA ALA A 195 -2.07 -14.47 -11.22
C ALA A 195 -1.94 -15.94 -11.61
N ARG A 196 -1.23 -16.19 -12.71
CA ARG A 196 -0.87 -17.53 -13.19
C ARG A 196 0.60 -17.53 -13.57
N GLY A 197 1.25 -18.67 -13.36
CA GLY A 197 2.67 -18.89 -13.58
C GLY A 197 2.91 -19.64 -14.87
N PHE A 198 3.30 -18.94 -15.92
CA PHE A 198 3.66 -19.51 -17.22
C PHE A 198 4.58 -18.56 -17.99
N THR A 199 5.40 -19.08 -18.91
CA THR A 199 6.06 -18.19 -19.87
C THR A 199 5.06 -17.64 -20.89
N ILE A 200 5.42 -16.54 -21.56
CA ILE A 200 4.59 -15.96 -22.63
C ILE A 200 4.28 -16.97 -23.74
N MET A 201 5.14 -17.97 -23.95
CA MET A 201 4.94 -19.01 -24.97
C MET A 201 3.97 -20.11 -24.50
N GLU A 202 3.84 -20.33 -23.20
CA GLU A 202 3.03 -21.41 -22.61
C GLU A 202 1.63 -20.95 -22.21
N GLY A 203 1.48 -19.69 -21.81
CA GLY A 203 0.19 -19.13 -21.42
C GLY A 203 -0.80 -19.10 -22.58
N SER A 204 -2.04 -19.51 -22.34
CA SER A 204 -3.08 -19.40 -23.36
C SER A 204 -3.52 -17.96 -23.58
N TYR A 205 -4.16 -17.69 -24.72
CA TYR A 205 -4.79 -16.39 -24.97
C TYR A 205 -5.78 -16.02 -23.86
N GLY A 206 -6.65 -16.96 -23.47
CA GLY A 206 -7.60 -16.79 -22.39
C GLY A 206 -6.94 -16.48 -21.04
N ASP A 207 -5.80 -17.09 -20.72
CA ASP A 207 -5.08 -16.78 -19.49
C ASP A 207 -4.64 -15.33 -19.44
N VAL A 208 -3.97 -14.87 -20.51
CA VAL A 208 -3.50 -13.49 -20.63
C VAL A 208 -4.67 -12.51 -20.59
N GLU A 209 -5.74 -12.78 -21.34
CA GLU A 209 -6.94 -11.95 -21.36
C GLU A 209 -7.60 -11.88 -19.99
N SER A 210 -7.72 -13.00 -19.29
CA SER A 210 -8.32 -13.04 -17.97
C SER A 210 -7.53 -12.20 -16.96
N THR A 211 -6.20 -12.30 -16.99
CA THR A 211 -5.30 -11.51 -16.13
C THR A 211 -5.44 -10.02 -16.43
N LEU A 212 -5.36 -9.61 -17.70
CA LEU A 212 -5.48 -8.21 -18.10
C LEU A 212 -6.87 -7.64 -17.83
N ARG A 213 -7.93 -8.42 -18.08
CA ARG A 213 -9.31 -7.96 -17.86
C ARG A 213 -9.59 -7.79 -16.37
N THR A 214 -9.24 -8.77 -15.55
CA THR A 214 -9.47 -8.71 -14.08
C THR A 214 -8.57 -7.67 -13.42
N ASN A 215 -7.27 -7.69 -13.68
CA ASN A 215 -6.31 -6.91 -12.92
C ASN A 215 -6.20 -5.47 -13.41
N LEU A 216 -6.50 -5.18 -14.68
CA LEU A 216 -6.30 -3.86 -15.29
C LEU A 216 -7.60 -3.26 -15.80
N THR A 217 -8.30 -3.95 -16.70
CA THR A 217 -9.50 -3.40 -17.35
C THR A 217 -10.63 -3.15 -16.35
N ALA A 218 -10.85 -4.08 -15.41
CA ALA A 218 -11.90 -3.93 -14.40
C ALA A 218 -11.68 -2.70 -13.50
N PRO A 219 -10.48 -2.44 -12.93
CA PRO A 219 -10.20 -1.18 -12.24
C PRO A 219 -10.51 0.09 -13.06
N PHE A 220 -10.18 0.12 -14.36
CA PHE A 220 -10.54 1.24 -15.24
C PHE A 220 -12.06 1.42 -15.34
N LEU A 221 -12.79 0.34 -15.60
CA LEU A 221 -14.23 0.38 -15.81
C LEU A 221 -15.01 0.67 -14.52
N LEU A 222 -14.60 0.10 -13.38
CA LEU A 222 -15.20 0.40 -12.09
C LEU A 222 -14.93 1.86 -11.69
N THR A 223 -13.71 2.37 -11.93
CA THR A 223 -13.42 3.78 -11.75
C THR A 223 -14.33 4.63 -12.62
N LYS A 224 -14.49 4.30 -13.91
CA LYS A 224 -15.41 4.99 -14.83
C LYS A 224 -16.85 5.04 -14.31
N GLU A 225 -17.33 3.97 -13.68
CA GLU A 225 -18.71 3.87 -13.18
C GLU A 225 -18.98 4.65 -11.90
N PHE A 226 -17.99 4.79 -11.00
CA PHE A 226 -18.18 5.35 -9.67
C PHE A 226 -17.49 6.71 -9.44
N LEU A 227 -16.45 7.03 -10.19
CA LEU A 227 -15.74 8.32 -10.13
C LEU A 227 -16.62 9.55 -10.36
N PRO A 228 -17.62 9.56 -11.27
CA PRO A 228 -18.38 10.78 -11.57
C PRO A 228 -19.05 11.39 -10.33
N GLU A 229 -19.60 10.57 -9.44
CA GLU A 229 -20.24 11.07 -8.22
C GLU A 229 -19.21 11.55 -7.18
N MET A 230 -18.06 10.87 -7.06
CA MET A 230 -16.96 11.31 -6.20
C MET A 230 -16.44 12.69 -6.64
N VAL A 231 -16.29 12.89 -7.95
CA VAL A 231 -15.91 14.18 -8.55
C VAL A 231 -16.98 15.24 -8.29
N ARG A 232 -18.26 14.92 -8.53
CA ARG A 232 -19.38 15.85 -8.32
C ARG A 232 -19.45 16.34 -6.87
N ARG A 233 -19.21 15.44 -5.90
CA ARG A 233 -19.18 15.77 -4.47
C ARG A 233 -17.84 16.34 -4.00
N ASN A 234 -16.80 16.24 -4.83
CA ASN A 234 -15.41 16.46 -4.44
C ASN A 234 -15.06 15.72 -3.14
N HIS A 235 -15.52 14.48 -3.04
CA HIS A 235 -15.38 13.62 -1.87
C HIS A 235 -15.38 12.16 -2.33
N GLY A 236 -14.32 11.44 -1.96
CA GLY A 236 -14.20 10.01 -2.19
C GLY A 236 -12.75 9.55 -2.08
N HIS A 237 -12.53 8.24 -2.09
CA HIS A 237 -11.20 7.64 -2.01
C HIS A 237 -11.11 6.39 -2.89
N ILE A 238 -10.18 6.36 -3.84
CA ILE A 238 -9.92 5.16 -4.64
C ILE A 238 -8.61 4.52 -4.18
N VAL A 239 -8.66 3.24 -3.86
CA VAL A 239 -7.51 2.43 -3.47
C VAL A 239 -7.24 1.42 -4.57
N ASN A 240 -6.02 1.44 -5.12
CA ASN A 240 -5.57 0.46 -6.11
C ASN A 240 -4.54 -0.47 -5.49
N ILE A 241 -4.78 -1.79 -5.60
CA ILE A 241 -3.83 -2.81 -5.15
C ILE A 241 -2.90 -3.22 -6.30
N CYS A 242 -1.68 -2.67 -6.26
CA CYS A 242 -0.59 -2.97 -7.18
C CYS A 242 0.23 -4.17 -6.67
N SER A 243 1.50 -4.25 -7.08
CA SER A 243 2.47 -5.25 -6.66
C SER A 243 3.89 -4.78 -6.94
N MET A 244 4.87 -5.25 -6.17
CA MET A 244 6.29 -5.10 -6.49
C MET A 244 6.68 -5.72 -7.84
N SER A 245 5.90 -6.68 -8.36
CA SER A 245 6.09 -7.24 -9.71
C SER A 245 5.91 -6.20 -10.82
N ALA A 246 5.25 -5.05 -10.56
CA ALA A 246 5.23 -3.95 -11.52
C ALA A 246 6.64 -3.37 -11.77
N PHE A 247 7.56 -3.47 -10.80
CA PHE A 247 8.90 -2.91 -10.85
C PHE A 247 9.97 -3.97 -11.11
N LEU A 248 9.91 -5.07 -10.34
CA LEU A 248 10.87 -6.17 -10.34
C LEU A 248 10.12 -7.50 -10.50
N PRO A 249 9.63 -7.82 -11.71
CA PRO A 249 8.90 -9.07 -11.94
C PRO A 249 9.86 -10.27 -11.97
N PRO A 250 9.57 -11.36 -11.23
CA PRO A 250 10.12 -12.67 -11.55
C PRO A 250 9.70 -13.12 -12.96
N PRO A 251 10.45 -14.06 -13.56
CA PRO A 251 9.99 -14.72 -14.78
C PRO A 251 8.63 -15.43 -14.52
N TYR A 252 7.94 -15.79 -15.60
CA TYR A 252 6.67 -16.56 -15.58
C TYR A 252 5.40 -15.81 -15.16
N ILE A 253 5.46 -14.50 -14.89
CA ILE A 253 4.27 -13.68 -14.55
C ILE A 253 4.19 -12.41 -15.40
N GLY A 254 4.52 -12.51 -16.68
CA GLY A 254 4.64 -11.35 -17.58
C GLY A 254 3.33 -10.57 -17.74
N ASP A 255 2.22 -11.27 -17.90
CA ASP A 255 0.86 -10.72 -17.99
C ASP A 255 0.44 -10.03 -16.67
N TYR A 256 0.69 -10.67 -15.53
CA TYR A 256 0.41 -10.10 -14.21
C TYR A 256 1.24 -8.85 -13.97
N ALA A 257 2.55 -8.90 -14.20
CA ALA A 257 3.45 -7.77 -14.04
C ALA A 257 3.04 -6.58 -14.92
N ALA A 258 2.73 -6.84 -16.19
CA ALA A 258 2.21 -5.83 -17.11
C ALA A 258 0.89 -5.23 -16.60
N SER A 259 -0.04 -6.06 -16.12
CA SER A 259 -1.32 -5.60 -15.57
C SER A 259 -1.13 -4.68 -14.36
N LYS A 260 -0.22 -5.02 -13.43
CA LYS A 260 0.05 -4.24 -12.23
C LYS A 260 0.80 -2.93 -12.55
N ALA A 261 1.71 -2.94 -13.51
CA ALA A 261 2.30 -1.71 -14.05
C ALA A 261 1.23 -0.80 -14.70
N GLY A 262 0.26 -1.37 -15.41
CA GLY A 262 -0.88 -0.65 -15.95
C GLY A 262 -1.76 0.00 -14.87
N VAL A 263 -2.05 -0.70 -13.77
CA VAL A 263 -2.82 -0.16 -12.63
C VAL A 263 -2.06 0.97 -11.94
N GLN A 264 -0.74 0.84 -11.79
CA GLN A 264 0.09 1.93 -11.30
C GLN A 264 -0.07 3.17 -12.19
N MET A 265 0.03 3.02 -13.51
CA MET A 265 -0.09 4.14 -14.43
C MET A 265 -1.50 4.73 -14.46
N LEU A 266 -2.55 3.91 -14.35
CA LEU A 266 -3.93 4.38 -14.13
C LEU A 266 -3.99 5.27 -12.89
N HIS A 267 -3.41 4.83 -11.77
CA HIS A 267 -3.40 5.61 -10.53
C HIS A 267 -2.71 6.97 -10.71
N GLU A 268 -1.54 6.99 -11.34
CA GLU A 268 -0.75 8.22 -11.57
C GLU A 268 -1.46 9.18 -12.53
N SER A 269 -2.04 8.67 -13.62
CA SER A 269 -2.85 9.48 -14.56
C SER A 269 -4.08 10.06 -13.87
N LEU A 270 -4.80 9.24 -13.08
CA LEU A 270 -6.02 9.66 -12.39
C LEU A 270 -5.74 10.76 -11.36
N GLN A 271 -4.59 10.75 -10.69
CA GLN A 271 -4.18 11.86 -9.81
C GLN A 271 -4.18 13.21 -10.57
N LEU A 272 -3.64 13.22 -11.78
CA LEU A 272 -3.57 14.41 -12.63
C LEU A 272 -4.95 14.81 -13.15
N GLU A 273 -5.77 13.86 -13.59
CA GLU A 273 -7.14 14.10 -14.04
C GLU A 273 -8.00 14.72 -12.93
N LEU A 274 -7.97 14.15 -11.72
CA LEU A 274 -8.68 14.67 -10.55
C LEU A 274 -8.30 16.12 -10.26
N LYS A 275 -7.00 16.42 -10.22
CA LYS A 275 -6.50 17.76 -9.89
C LYS A 275 -6.75 18.77 -11.00
N HIS A 276 -6.47 18.41 -12.25
CA HIS A 276 -6.37 19.35 -13.36
C HIS A 276 -7.57 19.36 -14.29
N ALA A 277 -8.13 18.19 -14.63
CA ALA A 277 -9.30 18.10 -15.51
C ALA A 277 -10.60 18.30 -14.73
N HIS A 278 -10.77 17.61 -13.61
CA HIS A 278 -12.01 17.60 -12.83
C HIS A 278 -12.07 18.61 -11.69
N LYS A 279 -10.92 19.20 -11.31
CA LYS A 279 -10.78 20.10 -10.15
C LYS A 279 -11.26 19.50 -8.82
N ALA A 280 -11.33 18.18 -8.73
CA ALA A 280 -11.79 17.42 -7.58
C ALA A 280 -10.61 17.06 -6.65
N LYS A 281 -9.94 18.08 -6.10
CA LYS A 281 -8.69 17.94 -5.33
C LYS A 281 -8.83 17.09 -4.05
N ARG A 282 -10.05 16.88 -3.57
CA ARG A 282 -10.37 16.18 -2.32
C ARG A 282 -10.81 14.73 -2.54
N VAL A 283 -10.96 14.29 -3.79
CA VAL A 283 -11.00 12.86 -4.09
C VAL A 283 -9.58 12.31 -3.91
N ARG A 284 -9.43 11.39 -2.96
CA ARG A 284 -8.14 10.84 -2.53
C ARG A 284 -7.81 9.59 -3.31
N LEU A 285 -6.51 9.33 -3.46
CA LEU A 285 -6.01 8.12 -4.08
C LEU A 285 -4.98 7.46 -3.17
N THR A 286 -5.11 6.15 -2.96
CA THR A 286 -4.08 5.34 -2.29
C THR A 286 -3.61 4.22 -3.22
N LEU A 287 -2.29 4.04 -3.32
CA LEU A 287 -1.68 2.97 -4.09
C LEU A 287 -0.96 2.03 -3.13
N ALA A 288 -1.43 0.80 -3.00
CA ALA A 288 -0.73 -0.22 -2.22
C ALA A 288 0.19 -1.03 -3.13
N ILE A 289 1.48 -1.07 -2.81
CA ILE A 289 2.52 -1.81 -3.54
C ILE A 289 3.14 -2.83 -2.58
N PRO A 290 2.44 -3.95 -2.33
CA PRO A 290 3.00 -5.01 -1.51
C PRO A 290 3.97 -5.90 -2.31
N SER A 291 4.88 -6.52 -1.58
CA SER A 291 5.62 -7.72 -1.98
C SER A 291 4.74 -8.97 -1.79
N PHE A 292 5.33 -10.16 -1.70
CA PHE A 292 4.61 -11.41 -1.44
C PHE A 292 3.82 -11.36 -0.12
N ILE A 293 2.54 -11.75 -0.18
CA ILE A 293 1.61 -11.77 0.96
C ILE A 293 1.06 -13.18 1.12
N GLN A 294 1.00 -13.66 2.35
CA GLN A 294 0.34 -14.92 2.71
C GLN A 294 -1.16 -14.85 2.38
N THR A 295 -1.52 -15.29 1.17
CA THR A 295 -2.89 -15.28 0.66
C THR A 295 -3.11 -16.50 -0.24
N PRO A 296 -4.38 -16.87 -0.51
CA PRO A 296 -4.68 -17.95 -1.44
C PRO A 296 -4.11 -17.76 -2.87
N LEU A 297 -3.78 -16.53 -3.27
CA LEU A 297 -3.15 -16.24 -4.58
C LEU A 297 -1.78 -16.90 -4.72
N ILE A 298 -0.99 -16.94 -3.64
CA ILE A 298 0.35 -17.55 -3.64
C ILE A 298 0.30 -19.07 -3.42
N GLY A 299 -0.79 -19.58 -2.83
CA GLY A 299 -0.94 -21.00 -2.52
C GLY A 299 0.08 -21.49 -1.49
N ALA A 300 0.50 -22.76 -1.61
CA ALA A 300 1.49 -23.39 -0.71
C ALA A 300 2.95 -22.98 -1.01
N SER A 301 3.16 -22.17 -2.05
CA SER A 301 4.48 -21.79 -2.52
C SER A 301 5.10 -20.76 -1.58
N HIS A 302 6.05 -21.20 -0.75
CA HIS A 302 6.79 -20.31 0.15
C HIS A 302 8.04 -19.81 -0.60
N PRO A 303 8.07 -18.54 -1.06
CA PRO A 303 9.26 -18.02 -1.72
C PRO A 303 10.46 -18.11 -0.77
N ARG A 304 11.57 -18.69 -1.25
CA ARG A 304 12.83 -18.72 -0.49
C ARG A 304 13.45 -17.32 -0.52
N GLN A 305 13.04 -16.46 0.41
CA GLN A 305 13.50 -15.09 0.52
C GLN A 305 14.10 -14.79 1.90
N ASN A 306 14.95 -13.78 1.97
CA ASN A 306 15.52 -13.32 3.24
C ASN A 306 14.44 -12.62 4.06
N ASN A 307 13.94 -13.26 5.11
CA ASN A 307 12.84 -12.74 5.93
C ASN A 307 13.13 -11.38 6.57
N PHE A 308 14.40 -11.01 6.78
CA PHE A 308 14.75 -9.72 7.37
C PHE A 308 14.52 -8.55 6.39
N ILE A 309 14.91 -8.71 5.11
CA ILE A 309 14.82 -7.64 4.09
C ILE A 309 13.53 -7.76 3.29
N PHE A 310 13.13 -8.99 2.99
CA PHE A 310 12.02 -9.37 2.14
C PHE A 310 11.13 -10.36 2.91
N PRO A 311 10.46 -9.92 3.99
CA PRO A 311 9.54 -10.77 4.72
C PRO A 311 8.38 -11.22 3.83
N LEU A 312 7.87 -12.43 4.12
CA LEU A 312 6.58 -12.86 3.61
C LEU A 312 5.50 -12.17 4.44
N LEU A 313 4.80 -11.20 3.86
CA LEU A 313 3.91 -10.31 4.60
C LEU A 313 2.67 -11.04 5.12
N HIS A 314 2.29 -10.76 6.36
CA HIS A 314 1.01 -11.20 6.88
C HIS A 314 -0.11 -10.36 6.26
N VAL A 315 -1.20 -11.00 5.82
CA VAL A 315 -2.31 -10.31 5.14
C VAL A 315 -2.88 -9.16 5.97
N ARG A 316 -2.96 -9.33 7.29
CA ARG A 316 -3.44 -8.32 8.23
C ARG A 316 -2.56 -7.07 8.29
N THR A 317 -1.25 -7.20 8.12
CA THR A 317 -0.32 -6.06 8.05
C THR A 317 -0.65 -5.16 6.86
N VAL A 318 -0.93 -5.78 5.70
CA VAL A 318 -1.30 -5.05 4.48
C VAL A 318 -2.68 -4.40 4.61
N SER A 319 -3.67 -5.13 5.13
CA SER A 319 -5.02 -4.59 5.29
C SER A 319 -5.08 -3.48 6.32
N GLU A 320 -4.34 -3.57 7.42
CA GLU A 320 -4.27 -2.53 8.45
C GLU A 320 -3.73 -1.22 7.87
N GLU A 321 -2.66 -1.26 7.07
CA GLU A 321 -2.14 -0.06 6.42
C GLU A 321 -3.15 0.54 5.42
N ILE A 322 -3.91 -0.28 4.70
CA ILE A 322 -4.98 0.21 3.81
C ILE A 322 -6.07 0.90 4.64
N VAL A 323 -6.56 0.26 5.70
CA VAL A 323 -7.61 0.81 6.57
C VAL A 323 -7.13 2.08 7.28
N ASP A 324 -5.88 2.11 7.77
CA ASP A 324 -5.28 3.31 8.35
C ASP A 324 -5.18 4.46 7.35
N SER A 325 -4.85 4.17 6.09
CA SER A 325 -4.85 5.18 5.04
C SER A 325 -6.24 5.77 4.85
N LEU A 326 -7.27 4.93 4.80
CA LEU A 326 -8.65 5.35 4.62
C LEU A 326 -9.12 6.23 5.79
N TYR A 327 -8.92 5.76 7.03
CA TYR A 327 -9.32 6.50 8.24
C TYR A 327 -8.53 7.79 8.46
N SER A 328 -7.33 7.93 7.88
CA SER A 328 -6.58 9.18 7.92
C SER A 328 -7.24 10.30 7.10
N GLY A 329 -8.11 9.96 6.14
CA GLY A 329 -8.69 10.91 5.19
C GLY A 329 -7.69 11.42 4.12
N TYR A 330 -6.47 10.90 4.11
CA TYR A 330 -5.41 11.27 3.18
C TYR A 330 -5.07 10.11 2.23
N GLY A 331 -4.74 10.46 0.98
CA GLY A 331 -4.13 9.58 0.01
C GLY A 331 -2.63 9.39 0.26
N ARG A 332 -2.10 8.20 -0.06
CA ARG A 332 -0.66 7.89 0.02
C ARG A 332 -0.29 6.68 -0.83
N THR A 333 1.00 6.54 -1.12
CA THR A 333 1.56 5.28 -1.64
C THR A 333 2.08 4.44 -0.47
N ILE A 334 1.58 3.22 -0.34
CA ILE A 334 1.94 2.26 0.70
C ILE A 334 2.92 1.26 0.09
N TYR A 335 4.16 1.24 0.58
CA TYR A 335 5.17 0.23 0.23
C TYR A 335 5.27 -0.78 1.35
N LEU A 336 5.13 -2.07 1.04
CA LEU A 336 5.29 -3.14 2.01
C LEU A 336 6.16 -4.26 1.43
N PRO A 337 7.30 -4.61 2.04
CA PRO A 337 7.96 -3.88 3.13
C PRO A 337 8.39 -2.47 2.69
N GLY A 338 8.47 -1.52 3.63
CA GLY A 338 8.76 -0.10 3.40
C GLY A 338 10.11 0.16 2.71
N ILE A 339 11.11 -0.72 2.91
CA ILE A 339 12.38 -0.69 2.18
C ILE A 339 12.19 -0.67 0.65
N MET A 340 11.10 -1.24 0.15
CA MET A 340 10.79 -1.28 -1.28
C MET A 340 10.65 0.10 -1.91
N ARG A 341 10.28 1.13 -1.13
CA ARG A 341 10.21 2.51 -1.59
C ARG A 341 11.49 2.91 -2.31
N TYR A 342 12.65 2.58 -1.74
CA TYR A 342 13.94 2.92 -2.33
C TYR A 342 14.29 2.03 -3.53
N LEU A 343 13.91 0.75 -3.51
CA LEU A 343 14.11 -0.12 -4.66
C LEU A 343 13.31 0.35 -5.88
N THR A 344 12.09 0.88 -5.69
CA THR A 344 11.33 1.45 -6.82
C THR A 344 11.97 2.68 -7.44
N SER A 345 12.79 3.42 -6.68
CA SER A 345 13.54 4.57 -7.20
C SER A 345 14.67 4.17 -8.16
N LEU A 346 15.09 2.89 -8.17
CA LEU A 346 16.07 2.37 -9.13
C LEU A 346 15.58 2.43 -10.58
N ARG A 347 14.30 2.70 -10.85
CA ARG A 347 13.82 3.00 -12.21
C ARG A 347 14.51 4.22 -12.84
N GLY A 348 15.07 5.12 -12.03
CA GLY A 348 15.90 6.23 -12.51
C GLY A 348 17.38 5.89 -12.70
N ALA A 349 17.81 4.68 -12.36
CA ALA A 349 19.20 4.22 -12.51
C ALA A 349 19.50 3.80 -13.96
N PRO A 350 20.79 3.69 -14.35
CA PRO A 350 21.16 3.13 -15.64
C PRO A 350 20.57 1.72 -15.86
N GLU A 351 20.19 1.41 -17.10
CA GLU A 351 19.47 0.17 -17.43
C GLU A 351 20.19 -1.10 -16.96
N TRP A 352 21.53 -1.13 -16.99
CA TRP A 352 22.29 -2.29 -16.53
C TRP A 352 22.13 -2.56 -15.02
N VAL A 353 21.96 -1.52 -14.19
CA VAL A 353 21.69 -1.67 -12.75
C VAL A 353 20.32 -2.30 -12.54
N LEU A 354 19.32 -1.80 -13.27
CA LEU A 354 17.97 -2.31 -13.20
C LEU A 354 17.89 -3.75 -13.74
N ARG A 355 18.67 -4.07 -14.79
CA ARG A 355 18.77 -5.42 -15.34
C ARG A 355 19.36 -6.40 -14.31
N MET A 356 20.45 -6.05 -13.64
CA MET A 356 21.00 -6.89 -12.55
C MET A 356 19.97 -7.13 -11.44
N ALA A 357 19.24 -6.09 -11.04
CA ALA A 357 18.19 -6.22 -10.03
C ALA A 357 17.06 -7.17 -10.49
N ARG A 358 16.63 -7.08 -11.75
CA ARG A 358 15.63 -8.00 -12.34
C ARG A 358 16.16 -9.43 -12.44
N GLU A 359 17.42 -9.64 -12.82
CA GLU A 359 18.00 -10.99 -12.89
C GLU A 359 18.03 -11.69 -11.52
N SER A 360 18.12 -10.93 -10.43
CA SER A 360 18.02 -11.51 -9.08
C SER A 360 16.66 -12.17 -8.79
N THR A 361 15.60 -11.76 -9.49
CA THR A 361 14.22 -12.27 -9.29
C THR A 361 14.01 -13.68 -9.86
N VAL A 362 14.90 -14.16 -10.74
CA VAL A 362 14.83 -15.51 -11.32
C VAL A 362 14.87 -16.60 -10.24
N LYS A 363 15.45 -16.31 -9.09
CA LYS A 363 15.54 -17.24 -7.94
C LYS A 363 14.23 -17.39 -7.19
N ILE A 364 13.24 -16.55 -7.47
CA ILE A 364 11.94 -16.59 -6.80
C ILE A 364 11.09 -17.66 -7.51
N PRO A 365 10.69 -18.74 -6.82
CA PRO A 365 9.85 -19.76 -7.43
C PRO A 365 8.46 -19.18 -7.73
N VAL A 366 7.99 -19.39 -8.95
CA VAL A 366 6.65 -19.00 -9.40
C VAL A 366 5.88 -20.29 -9.73
N ASP A 367 4.97 -20.69 -8.86
CA ASP A 367 4.03 -21.81 -9.06
C ASP A 367 2.60 -21.32 -8.80
N PHE A 368 2.20 -20.25 -9.50
CA PHE A 368 0.85 -19.73 -9.40
C PHE A 368 -0.06 -20.51 -10.35
N LYS A 369 -0.98 -21.30 -9.80
CA LYS A 369 -1.95 -22.05 -10.62
C LYS A 369 -3.25 -21.28 -10.87
N GLY A 370 -3.52 -20.24 -10.08
CA GLY A 370 -4.80 -19.55 -10.03
C GLY A 370 -5.89 -20.42 -9.39
N ARG A 371 -6.94 -19.80 -8.83
CA ARG A 371 -8.10 -20.54 -8.28
C ARG A 371 -9.24 -20.69 -9.29
N GLN A 372 -9.23 -19.85 -10.33
CA GLN A 372 -10.30 -19.69 -11.29
C GLN A 372 -10.06 -20.59 -12.49
N VAL A 373 -11.11 -21.27 -12.94
CA VAL A 373 -11.09 -22.02 -14.20
C VAL A 373 -11.17 -21.04 -15.37
N VAL A 374 -10.04 -20.99 -16.09
CA VAL A 374 -9.76 -20.32 -17.36
C VAL A 374 -10.65 -20.76 -18.52
N ASP A 375 -11.55 -19.97 -19.09
CA ASP A 375 -11.90 -20.25 -20.49
C ASP A 375 -10.73 -19.87 -21.41
N VAL A 376 -10.13 -20.88 -22.05
CA VAL A 376 -8.88 -20.78 -22.80
C VAL A 376 -8.99 -19.89 -24.05
N GLU A 377 -10.19 -19.74 -24.61
CA GLU A 377 -10.43 -18.93 -25.81
C GLU A 377 -10.91 -17.52 -25.46
N THR A 378 -11.83 -17.40 -24.50
CA THR A 378 -12.53 -16.13 -24.21
C THR A 378 -11.93 -15.36 -23.03
N GLY A 379 -11.08 -15.99 -22.22
CA GLY A 379 -10.54 -15.45 -20.97
C GLY A 379 -11.56 -15.28 -19.85
N GLY A 380 -12.78 -15.80 -20.04
CA GLY A 380 -13.87 -15.68 -19.09
C GLY A 380 -13.70 -16.54 -17.84
N ILE A 381 -14.28 -16.01 -16.75
CA ILE A 381 -14.68 -16.67 -15.51
C ILE A 381 -15.57 -17.93 -15.64
N LYS A 382 -15.10 -19.18 -15.66
CA LYS A 382 -16.05 -20.30 -15.50
C LYS A 382 -16.51 -20.38 -14.05
N LEU A 383 -17.81 -20.25 -13.82
CA LEU A 383 -18.43 -20.57 -12.54
C LEU A 383 -18.42 -22.10 -12.43
N GLU A 384 -17.76 -22.65 -11.41
CA GLU A 384 -17.93 -24.07 -11.11
C GLU A 384 -19.39 -24.25 -10.68
N ASP A 385 -20.12 -25.12 -11.39
CA ASP A 385 -21.39 -25.65 -10.90
C ASP A 385 -21.06 -26.44 -9.64
N HIS A 386 -21.23 -25.83 -8.47
CA HIS A 386 -21.31 -26.59 -7.24
C HIS A 386 -22.57 -27.44 -7.34
N GLU A 387 -22.42 -28.70 -7.74
CA GLU A 387 -23.46 -29.71 -7.55
C GLU A 387 -23.89 -29.66 -6.08
N ALA A 388 -25.21 -29.59 -5.90
CA ALA A 388 -25.95 -29.27 -4.68
C ALA A 388 -25.74 -30.25 -3.53
#